data_AF-A0A3B9BJQ5-F1
#
_entry.id   AF-A0A3B9BJQ5-F1
#
_cell.length_a   1.000
_cell.length_b   1.000
_cell.length_c   1.000
_cell.angle_alpha   90.00
_cell.angle_beta   90.00
_cell.angle_gamma   90.00
#
_symmetry.space_group_name_H-M   'P 1'
#
loop_
_entity.id
_entity.type
_entity.pdbx_description
1 polymer ?
#
loop_
_entity_poly.entity_id
_entity_poly.type
_entity_poly.pdbx_seq_one_letter_code
_entity_poly.pdbx_strand_id
1 'polypeptide(L)' 'SQFFICFAPSPFLDGQYTAFGRVIEGMQHVDSIKRGDQRQNGKVSDPDRIVRLRVAADVVQ' A
#
# COMPACT_ATOMS: atom_id res chain seq x y z
N SER A 1 5.43 -11.55 -5.59
CA SER A 1 4.22 -10.76 -5.95
C SER A 1 4.35 -9.38 -5.33
N GLN A 2 3.83 -8.34 -5.98
CA GLN A 2 3.92 -6.94 -5.52
C GLN A 2 2.53 -6.29 -5.65
N PHE A 3 2.19 -5.38 -4.73
CA PHE A 3 1.01 -4.53 -4.78
C PHE A 3 1.35 -3.14 -4.23
N PHE A 4 0.49 -2.16 -4.45
CA PHE A 4 0.64 -0.80 -3.91
C PHE A 4 -0.70 -0.26 -3.43
N ILE A 5 -0.66 0.78 -2.60
CA ILE A 5 -1.82 1.52 -2.12
C ILE A 5 -1.67 2.97 -2.60
N CYS A 6 -2.70 3.51 -3.22
CA CYS A 6 -2.71 4.92 -3.63
C CYS A 6 -2.97 5.81 -2.42
N PHE A 7 -2.11 6.80 -2.17
CA PHE A 7 -2.34 7.81 -1.13
C PHE A 7 -3.41 8.84 -1.52
N ALA A 8 -3.70 8.95 -2.82
CA ALA A 8 -4.69 9.88 -3.37
C ALA A 8 -5.28 9.31 -4.68
N PRO A 9 -6.41 9.86 -5.18
CA PRO A 9 -6.95 9.48 -6.47
C PRO A 9 -5.88 9.55 -7.57
N SER A 10 -5.70 8.46 -8.32
CA SER A 10 -4.62 8.29 -9.28
C SER A 10 -5.15 7.80 -10.64
N PRO A 11 -5.97 8.60 -11.35
CA PRO A 11 -6.67 8.17 -12.57
C PRO A 11 -5.70 7.83 -13.73
N PHE A 12 -4.46 8.32 -13.67
CA PHE A 12 -3.43 7.97 -14.65
C PHE A 12 -3.02 6.48 -14.60
N LEU A 13 -3.42 5.73 -13.58
CA LEU A 13 -3.17 4.29 -13.45
C LEU A 13 -4.31 3.42 -14.01
N ASP A 14 -5.43 4.02 -14.38
CA ASP A 14 -6.61 3.30 -14.86
C ASP A 14 -6.28 2.51 -16.15
N GLY A 15 -6.67 1.24 -16.18
CA GLY A 15 -6.37 0.33 -17.30
C GLY A 15 -4.92 -0.19 -17.35
N GLN A 16 -4.00 0.37 -16.57
CA GLN A 16 -2.61 -0.10 -16.47
C GLN A 16 -2.39 -1.10 -15.33
N TYR A 17 -3.23 -1.03 -14.28
CA TYR A 17 -3.14 -1.89 -13.10
C TYR A 17 -4.53 -2.40 -12.70
N THR A 18 -4.56 -3.61 -12.12
CA THR A 18 -5.79 -4.20 -11.60
C THR A 18 -6.05 -3.73 -10.18
N ALA A 19 -7.08 -2.90 -9.99
CA ALA A 19 -7.60 -2.61 -8.66
C ALA A 19 -8.37 -3.84 -8.12
N PHE A 20 -7.84 -4.48 -7.07
CA PHE A 20 -8.44 -5.68 -6.46
C PHE A 20 -9.07 -5.44 -5.09
N GLY A 21 -8.91 -4.24 -4.53
CA GLY A 21 -9.42 -3.90 -3.20
C GLY A 21 -9.23 -2.44 -2.85
N ARG A 22 -9.77 -2.05 -1.70
CA ARG A 22 -9.61 -0.71 -1.12
C ARG A 22 -9.40 -0.82 0.39
N VAL A 23 -8.63 0.12 0.95
CA VAL A 23 -8.52 0.27 2.40
C VAL A 23 -9.84 0.83 2.93
N ILE A 24 -10.50 0.08 3.82
CA ILE A 24 -11.79 0.47 4.41
C ILE A 24 -11.62 1.27 5.70
N GLU A 25 -10.52 1.05 6.42
CA GLU A 25 -10.18 1.70 7.70
C GLU A 25 -8.66 1.84 7.82
N GLY A 26 -8.18 2.83 8.58
CA GLY A 26 -6.75 2.95 8.90
C GLY A 26 -5.87 3.64 7.86
N MET A 27 -6.45 4.42 6.92
CA MET A 27 -5.66 5.17 5.93
C MET A 27 -4.62 6.12 6.56
N GLN A 28 -4.87 6.65 7.76
CA GLN A 28 -3.89 7.46 8.48
C GLN A 28 -2.57 6.72 8.77
N HIS A 29 -2.60 5.40 8.91
CA HIS A 29 -1.39 4.58 9.09
C HIS A 29 -0.67 4.38 7.77
N VAL A 30 -1.42 4.25 6.67
CA VAL A 30 -0.87 4.19 5.31
C VAL A 30 -0.14 5.51 4.98
N ASP A 31 -0.73 6.65 5.34
CA ASP A 31 -0.12 7.96 5.15
C ASP A 31 1.16 8.17 5.96
N SER A 32 1.30 7.47 7.07
CA SER A 32 2.46 7.52 7.98
C SER A 32 3.63 6.65 7.51
N ILE A 33 3.44 5.79 6.49
CA ILE A 33 4.52 4.95 5.96
C ILE A 33 5.63 5.83 5.38
N LYS A 34 6.88 5.49 5.69
CA LYS A 34 8.07 6.22 5.24
C LYS A 34 8.07 6.33 3.71
N ARG A 35 8.12 7.58 3.22
CA ARG A 35 8.13 7.89 1.79
C ARG A 35 9.55 7.95 1.26
N GLY A 36 9.75 7.36 0.09
CA GLY A 36 11.02 7.44 -0.63
C GLY A 36 11.11 8.69 -1.49
N ASP A 37 12.32 8.98 -1.96
CA ASP A 37 12.56 10.08 -2.90
C ASP A 37 11.97 9.76 -4.27
N GLN A 38 11.07 10.61 -4.77
CA GLN A 38 10.48 10.48 -6.10
C GLN A 38 11.54 10.46 -7.21
N ARG A 39 12.64 11.19 -7.06
CA ARG A 39 13.76 11.20 -8.01
C ARG A 39 14.52 9.87 -8.04
N GLN A 40 14.35 9.05 -7.00
CA GLN A 40 14.92 7.71 -6.89
C GLN A 40 13.85 6.62 -6.97
N ASN A 41 12.77 6.88 -7.72
CA ASN A 41 11.67 5.94 -7.92
C ASN A 41 11.05 5.45 -6.58
N GLY A 42 10.94 6.33 -5.59
CA GLY A 42 10.37 6.00 -4.29
C GLY A 42 11.23 5.07 -3.44
N LYS A 43 12.54 4.92 -3.74
CA LYS A 43 13.45 4.12 -2.91
C LYS A 43 13.55 4.70 -1.49
N VAL A 44 13.43 3.80 -0.51
CA VAL A 44 13.49 4.12 0.92
C VAL A 44 14.70 3.44 1.56
N SER A 45 15.45 4.18 2.37
CA SER A 45 16.47 3.63 3.26
C SER A 45 15.80 3.21 4.58
N ASP A 46 16.04 1.97 5.01
CA ASP A 46 15.39 1.36 6.19
C ASP A 46 13.85 1.43 6.12
N PRO A 47 13.22 0.69 5.20
CA PRO A 47 11.78 0.79 4.96
C PRO A 47 10.94 0.17 6.08
N ASP A 48 9.72 0.67 6.27
CA ASP A 48 8.71 0.00 7.09
C ASP A 48 8.42 -1.40 6.55
N ARG A 49 8.14 -2.35 7.45
CA ARG A 49 7.99 -3.76 7.10
C ARG A 49 6.66 -4.30 7.60
N ILE A 50 5.98 -5.06 6.75
CA ILE A 50 4.83 -5.87 7.16
C ILE A 50 5.35 -7.00 8.05
N VAL A 51 5.14 -6.89 9.37
CA VAL A 51 5.55 -7.92 10.34
C VAL A 51 4.59 -9.12 10.33
N ARG A 52 3.30 -8.87 10.05
CA ARG A 52 2.25 -9.88 9.97
C ARG A 52 1.15 -9.43 9.03
N LEU A 53 0.66 -10.34 8.21
CA LEU A 53 -0.53 -10.18 7.36
C LEU A 53 -1.50 -11.33 7.69
N ARG A 54 -2.80 -11.04 7.74
CA ARG A 54 -3.85 -12.06 7.93
C ARG A 54 -4.97 -11.79 6.95
N VAL A 55 -5.49 -12.86 6.35
CA VAL A 55 -6.76 -12.80 5.61
C VAL A 55 -7.88 -12.97 6.63
N ALA A 56 -8.91 -12.14 6.57
CA ALA A 56 -10.01 -12.19 7.56
C ALA A 56 -10.64 -13.59 7.66
N ALA A 57 -10.73 -14.31 6.55
CA ALA A 57 -11.22 -15.69 6.50
C ALA A 57 -10.32 -16.70 7.25
N ASP A 58 -9.03 -16.41 7.43
CA ASP A 58 -8.07 -17.28 8.13
C ASP A 58 -7.99 -16.98 9.63
N VAL A 59 -8.66 -15.92 10.10
CA VAL A 59 -8.76 -15.61 11.53
C VAL A 59 -9.90 -16.43 12.10
N VAL A 60 -9.57 -17.62 12.63
CA VAL A 60 -10.51 -18.38 13.46
C VAL A 60 -10.91 -17.48 14.63
N GLN A 61 -12.21 -17.20 14.75
CA GLN A 61 -12.78 -16.41 15.85
C GLN A 61 -12.63 -17.13 17.19
#